data_AF-A0A496WN65-F1
#
_entry.id   AF-A0A496WN65-F1
#
_cell.length_a   1.000
_cell.length_b   1.000
_cell.length_c   1.000
_cell.angle_alpha   90.00
_cell.angle_beta   90.00
_cell.angle_gamma   90.00
#
_symmetry.space_group_name_H-M   'P 1'
#
loop_
_entity.id
_entity.type
_entity.pdbx_description
1 polymer ?
#
loop_
_entity_poly.entity_id
_entity_poly.type
_entity_poly.pdbx_seq_one_letter_code
_entity_poly.pdbx_strand_id
1 'polypeptide(L)' 'MSHSNNNNPPSTSGEQDRLNHHNLKTRQRETRDNFPESLSLRVHRALSWLNRAEQETKDHDARFIFLWVAFNAAYA' A
#
# COMPACT_ATOMS: atom_id res chain seq x y z
N MET A 1 29.59 28.51 -21.96
CA MET A 1 28.21 28.04 -22.19
C MET A 1 28.13 26.60 -21.72
N SER A 2 27.86 26.41 -20.42
CA SER A 2 27.69 25.09 -19.82
C SER A 2 26.22 24.96 -19.47
N HIS A 3 25.47 24.25 -20.30
CA HIS A 3 24.07 23.93 -20.03
C HIS A 3 24.04 22.83 -18.97
N SER A 4 23.94 23.20 -17.68
CA SER A 4 23.56 22.25 -16.63
C SER A 4 22.09 21.89 -16.81
N ASN A 5 21.85 20.75 -17.46
CA ASN A 5 20.52 20.17 -17.62
C ASN A 5 20.09 19.50 -16.31
N ASN A 6 19.27 20.20 -15.52
CA ASN A 6 18.77 19.71 -14.24
C ASN A 6 17.50 18.86 -14.44
N ASN A 7 17.66 17.68 -15.03
CA ASN A 7 16.61 16.68 -15.16
C ASN A 7 16.64 15.74 -13.95
N ASN A 8 16.17 16.22 -12.80
CA ASN A 8 15.86 15.34 -11.69
C ASN A 8 14.40 14.87 -11.86
N PRO A 9 14.11 13.56 -12.01
CA PRO A 9 12.73 13.09 -12.07
C PRO A 9 12.02 13.36 -10.73
N PRO A 10 10.69 13.60 -10.73
CA PRO A 10 9.95 13.86 -9.51
C PRO A 10 10.05 12.66 -8.55
N SER A 11 10.33 12.97 -7.29
CA SER A 11 10.55 12.02 -6.19
C SER A 11 9.29 11.18 -5.90
N THR A 12 9.15 10.04 -6.57
CA THR A 12 8.08 9.04 -6.37
C THR A 12 8.10 8.39 -4.97
N SER A 13 9.14 8.63 -4.16
CA SER A 13 9.32 8.07 -2.82
C SER A 13 8.27 8.53 -1.80
N GLY A 14 7.83 9.79 -1.87
CA GLY A 14 6.90 10.36 -0.87
C GLY A 14 5.47 9.84 -0.98
N GLU A 15 5.07 9.34 -2.16
CA GLU A 15 3.74 8.76 -2.36
C GLU A 15 3.69 7.31 -1.88
N GLN A 16 4.76 6.53 -2.13
CA GLN A 16 4.88 5.17 -1.63
C GLN A 16 4.88 5.12 -0.10
N ASP A 17 5.54 6.09 0.55
CA ASP A 17 5.52 6.20 2.00
C ASP A 17 4.10 6.34 2.55
N ARG A 18 3.22 7.13 1.92
CA ARG A 18 1.82 7.28 2.39
C ARG A 18 0.98 6.03 2.19
N LEU A 19 1.34 5.18 1.23
CA LEU A 19 0.58 4.00 0.83
C LEU A 19 1.10 2.68 1.42
N ASN A 20 2.14 2.72 2.27
CA ASN A 20 2.64 1.52 2.91
C ASN A 20 1.68 0.97 3.98
N HIS A 21 1.84 -0.32 4.31
CA HIS A 21 1.01 -1.03 5.27
C HIS A 21 0.99 -0.33 6.62
N HIS A 22 2.15 0.16 7.10
CA HIS A 22 2.24 0.80 8.40
C HIS A 22 1.30 2.02 8.51
N ASN A 23 1.40 2.95 7.56
CA ASN A 23 0.61 4.17 7.55
C ASN A 23 -0.88 3.88 7.32
N LEU A 24 -1.20 2.93 6.43
CA LEU A 24 -2.58 2.53 6.19
C LEU A 24 -3.20 1.79 7.39
N LYS A 25 -2.43 0.98 8.11
CA LYS A 25 -2.86 0.31 9.36
C LYS A 25 -3.15 1.31 10.46
N THR A 26 -2.31 2.33 10.61
CA THR A 26 -2.51 3.41 11.57
C THR A 26 -3.81 4.16 11.25
N ARG A 27 -3.98 4.61 10.00
CA ARG A 27 -5.22 5.28 9.56
C ARG A 27 -6.47 4.40 9.73
N GLN A 28 -6.35 3.11 9.45
CA GLN A 28 -7.46 2.16 9.66
C GLN A 28 -7.85 2.11 11.13
N ARG A 29 -6.90 2.05 12.07
CA ARG A 29 -7.20 2.03 13.51
C ARG A 29 -7.89 3.30 13.98
N GLU A 30 -7.48 4.46 13.48
CA GLU A 30 -8.08 5.76 13.84
C GLU A 30 -9.53 5.92 13.39
N THR A 31 -9.92 5.24 12.30
CA THR A 31 -11.23 5.41 11.65
C THR A 31 -12.14 4.19 11.75
N ARG A 32 -11.63 3.04 12.22
CA ARG A 32 -12.32 1.74 12.23
C ARG A 32 -13.68 1.79 12.91
N ASP A 33 -13.76 2.50 14.04
CA ASP A 33 -14.96 2.49 14.89
C ASP A 33 -16.15 3.20 14.21
N ASN A 34 -15.91 3.93 13.12
CA ASN A 34 -16.92 4.61 12.31
C ASN A 34 -17.37 3.80 11.08
N PHE A 35 -16.79 2.61 10.84
CA PHE A 35 -17.12 1.80 9.67
C PHE A 35 -18.05 0.64 10.01
N PRO A 36 -18.95 0.24 9.07
CA PRO A 36 -19.66 -1.02 9.17
C PRO A 36 -18.68 -2.19 9.34
N GLU A 37 -19.06 -3.19 10.13
CA GLU A 37 -18.22 -4.35 10.44
C GLU A 37 -17.70 -5.05 9.17
N SER A 38 -18.55 -5.20 8.14
CA SER A 38 -18.18 -5.78 6.85
C SER A 38 -17.06 -5.01 6.15
N LEU A 39 -17.09 -3.67 6.19
CA LEU A 39 -16.02 -2.84 5.65
C LEU A 39 -14.74 -2.99 6.47
N SER A 40 -14.85 -2.97 7.80
CA SER A 40 -13.72 -3.16 8.72
C SER A 40 -12.99 -4.49 8.48
N LEU A 41 -13.73 -5.59 8.26
CA LEU A 41 -13.15 -6.90 7.96
C LEU A 41 -12.45 -6.93 6.59
N ARG A 42 -13.04 -6.33 5.55
CA ARG A 42 -12.43 -6.23 4.22
C ARG A 42 -11.13 -5.46 4.24
N VAL A 43 -11.13 -4.29 4.87
CA VAL A 43 -9.93 -3.46 5.03
C VAL A 43 -8.87 -4.20 5.85
N HIS A 44 -9.25 -4.88 6.93
CA HIS A 44 -8.31 -5.68 7.71
C HIS A 44 -7.62 -6.75 6.86
N ARG A 45 -8.38 -7.53 6.07
CA ARG A 45 -7.83 -8.57 5.18
C ARG A 45 -6.93 -7.97 4.12
N ALA A 46 -7.35 -6.88 3.48
CA ALA A 46 -6.56 -6.17 2.48
C ALA A 46 -5.19 -5.74 3.05
N LEU A 47 -5.18 -5.16 4.25
CA LEU A 47 -3.94 -4.73 4.91
C LEU A 47 -3.03 -5.89 5.28
N SER A 48 -3.57 -7.03 5.70
CA SER A 48 -2.76 -8.22 5.98
C SER A 48 -2.05 -8.75 4.73
N TRP A 49 -2.72 -8.72 3.57
CA TRP A 49 -2.10 -9.10 2.29
C TRP A 49 -1.12 -8.05 1.77
N LEU A 50 -1.39 -6.76 1.95
CA LEU A 50 -0.42 -5.71 1.65
C LEU A 50 0.86 -5.86 2.47
N ASN A 51 0.74 -6.12 3.78
CA ASN A 51 1.90 -6.38 4.64
C ASN A 51 2.75 -7.55 4.14
N ARG A 52 2.08 -8.61 3.64
CA ARG A 52 2.77 -9.76 3.06
C ARG A 52 3.48 -9.41 1.75
N ALA A 53 2.85 -8.61 0.90
CA ALA A 53 3.44 -8.11 -0.33
C ALA A 53 4.69 -7.25 -0.08
N GLU A 54 4.67 -6.38 0.93
CA GLU A 54 5.81 -5.53 1.27
C GLU A 54 7.01 -6.31 1.80
N GLN A 55 6.76 -7.43 2.48
CA GLN A 55 7.83 -8.33 2.94
C GLN A 55 8.45 -9.14 1.80
N GLU A 56 7.72 -9.34 0.70
CA GLU A 56 8.20 -10.07 -0.46
C GLU A 56 9.05 -9.18 -1.36
N THR A 57 10.35 -9.13 -1.04
CA THR A 57 11.33 -8.27 -1.73
C THR A 57 12.06 -8.97 -2.87
N LYS A 58 11.97 -10.31 -2.97
CA LYS A 58 12.76 -11.12 -3.89
C LYS A 58 11.92 -11.69 -5.02
N ASP A 59 10.70 -12.11 -4.74
CA ASP A 59 9.79 -12.68 -5.74
C ASP A 59 8.73 -11.64 -6.15
N HIS A 60 8.98 -10.99 -7.28
CA HIS A 60 8.06 -9.97 -7.81
C HIS A 60 6.73 -10.55 -8.29
N ASP A 61 6.70 -11.79 -8.75
CA ASP A 61 5.47 -12.44 -9.20
C ASP A 61 4.58 -12.77 -8.00
N ALA A 62 5.16 -13.34 -6.95
CA ALA A 62 4.48 -13.55 -5.68
C ALA A 62 4.00 -12.23 -5.06
N ARG A 63 4.85 -11.19 -5.05
CA ARG A 63 4.46 -9.84 -4.58
C ARG A 63 3.26 -9.30 -5.34
N PHE A 64 3.27 -9.42 -6.67
CA PHE A 64 2.16 -8.99 -7.50
C PHE A 64 0.87 -9.74 -7.16
N ILE A 65 0.94 -11.07 -7.01
CA ILE A 65 -0.21 -11.89 -6.60
C ILE A 65 -0.74 -11.44 -5.23
N PHE A 66 0.12 -11.17 -4.25
CA PHE A 66 -0.32 -10.68 -2.94
C PHE A 66 -1.00 -9.31 -3.02
N LEU A 67 -0.49 -8.39 -3.85
CA LEU A 67 -1.14 -7.10 -4.11
C LEU A 67 -2.51 -7.28 -4.78
N TRP A 68 -2.63 -8.22 -5.72
CA TRP A 68 -3.90 -8.55 -6.34
C TRP A 68 -4.91 -9.09 -5.33
N VAL A 69 -4.49 -9.99 -4.42
CA VAL A 69 -5.34 -10.50 -3.34
C VAL A 69 -5.73 -9.38 -2.38
N ALA A 70 -4.80 -8.48 -2.01
CA ALA A 70 -5.08 -7.32 -1.17
C ALA A 70 -6.16 -6.42 -1.78
N PHE A 71 -6.04 -6.13 -3.08
CA PHE A 71 -7.02 -5.35 -3.83
C PHE A 71 -8.40 -6.02 -3.85
N ASN A 72 -8.49 -7.31 -4.15
CA ASN A 72 -9.76 -8.04 -4.15
C ASN A 72 -10.40 -8.09 -2.75
N ALA A 73 -9.59 -8.24 -1.70
CA ALA A 73 -10.08 -8.25 -0.32
C ALA A 73 -10.70 -6.92 0.11
N ALA A 74 -10.26 -5.80 -0.47
CA ALA A 74 -10.83 -4.48 -0.23
C ALA A 74 -12.18 -4.28 -0.94
N TYR A 75 -12.37 -4.90 -2.11
CA TYR A 75 -13.61 -4.81 -2.89
C TYR A 75 -14.73 -5.73 -2.39
N ALA A 76 -14.39 -7.00 -2.08
CA ALA A 76 -15.33 -8.11 -1.90
C ALA A 76 -16.08 -8.14 -0.56
#